data_AF-A0A661LBC2-F1
#
_entry.id   AF-A0A661LBC2-F1
#
_cell.length_a   1.000
_cell.length_b   1.000
_cell.length_c   1.000
_cell.angle_alpha   90.00
_cell.angle_beta   90.00
_cell.angle_gamma   90.00
#
_symmetry.space_group_name_H-M   'P 1'
#
loop_
_entity.id
_entity.type
_entity.pdbx_description
1 polymer ?
#
loop_
_entity_poly.entity_id
_entity_poly.type
_entity_poly.pdbx_seq_one_letter_code
_entity_poly.pdbx_strand_id
1 'polypeptide(L)'
;MIEQYDHKTLRCPRLGGEVNFKYCRFENNMLPCRWIVGCWKTYFDINTFLEEHYTKAELDRVFELPKPKIPSLVGLIEKAKKEAKKKNG
;
A
#
# COMPACT_ATOMS: atom_id res chain seq x y z
N MET A 1 19.95 -10.45 -4.44
CA MET A 1 18.83 -11.22 -5.03
C MET A 1 17.58 -10.89 -4.23
N ILE A 2 16.43 -10.73 -4.88
CA ILE A 2 15.23 -10.24 -4.17
C ILE A 2 14.73 -11.20 -3.07
N GLU A 3 15.09 -12.48 -3.14
CA GLU A 3 14.68 -13.53 -2.20
C GLU A 3 15.64 -13.71 -1.02
N GLN A 4 16.73 -12.93 -0.96
CA GLN A 4 17.83 -13.14 -0.01
C GLN A 4 17.39 -13.13 1.46
N TYR A 5 16.29 -12.45 1.78
CA TYR A 5 15.75 -12.36 3.14
C TYR A 5 14.43 -13.12 3.33
N ASP A 6 13.93 -13.82 2.30
CA ASP A 6 12.59 -14.44 2.30
C ASP A 6 12.40 -15.51 3.39
N HIS A 7 13.50 -16.09 3.89
CA HIS A 7 13.52 -17.05 4.99
C HIS A 7 13.39 -16.42 6.38
N LYS A 8 13.69 -15.12 6.53
CA LYS A 8 13.61 -14.45 7.84
C LYS A 8 12.14 -14.32 8.24
N THR A 9 11.87 -14.50 9.53
CA THR A 9 10.53 -14.38 10.11
C THR A 9 10.48 -13.30 11.19
N LEU A 10 9.29 -12.74 11.38
CA LEU A 10 8.96 -11.85 12.49
C LEU A 10 7.49 -12.00 12.86
N ARG A 11 7.11 -11.53 14.04
CA ARG A 11 5.71 -11.43 14.44
C ARG A 11 5.07 -10.19 13.81
N CYS A 12 4.08 -10.40 12.95
CA CYS A 12 3.39 -9.31 12.28
C CYS A 12 2.47 -8.56 13.24
N PRO A 13 2.63 -7.25 13.46
CA PRO A 13 1.76 -6.47 14.34
C PRO A 13 0.33 -6.36 13.82
N ARG A 14 0.10 -6.50 12.51
CA ARG A 14 -1.25 -6.45 11.90
C ARG A 14 -2.01 -7.77 12.03
N LEU A 15 -1.32 -8.89 11.85
CA LEU A 15 -1.95 -10.22 11.81
C LEU A 15 -1.86 -10.96 13.16
N GLY A 16 -0.97 -10.51 14.05
CA GLY A 16 -0.75 -11.12 15.37
C GLY A 16 0.06 -12.42 15.36
N GLY A 17 0.33 -13.00 14.19
CA GLY A 17 1.09 -14.24 13.99
C GLY A 17 2.49 -14.04 13.38
N GLU A 18 3.26 -15.13 13.31
CA GLU A 18 4.56 -15.16 12.64
C GLU A 18 4.38 -15.16 11.11
N VAL A 19 5.15 -14.31 10.42
CA VAL A 19 5.21 -14.25 8.95
C VAL A 19 6.66 -14.15 8.50
N ASN A 20 6.93 -14.58 7.27
CA ASN A 20 8.24 -14.43 6.65
C ASN A 20 8.32 -13.16 5.78
N PHE A 21 9.54 -12.78 5.39
CA PHE A 21 9.75 -11.61 4.54
C PHE A 21 9.10 -11.76 3.16
N LYS A 22 9.06 -12.99 2.62
CA LYS A 22 8.34 -13.29 1.38
C LYS A 22 6.89 -12.85 1.44
N TYR A 23 6.18 -13.20 2.52
CA TYR A 23 4.81 -12.77 2.73
C TYR A 23 4.71 -11.24 2.70
N CYS A 24 5.61 -10.55 3.42
CA CYS A 24 5.63 -9.09 3.42
C CYS A 24 5.87 -8.48 2.03
N ARG A 25 6.61 -9.14 1.13
CA ARG A 25 6.91 -8.67 -0.24
C ARG A 25 5.75 -8.78 -1.23
N PHE A 26 4.78 -9.66 -0.97
CA PHE A 26 3.70 -9.96 -1.91
C PHE A 26 2.29 -9.56 -1.40
N GLU A 27 2.15 -9.21 -0.12
CA GLU A 27 0.84 -8.99 0.51
C GLU A 27 0.04 -7.84 -0.09
N ASN A 28 0.67 -6.83 -0.67
CA ASN A 28 -0.01 -5.68 -1.27
C ASN A 28 -0.15 -5.87 -2.80
N ASN A 29 -0.89 -6.87 -3.25
CA ASN A 29 -1.07 -7.18 -4.69
C ASN A 29 0.25 -7.34 -5.44
N MET A 30 1.12 -8.25 -4.98
CA MET A 30 2.47 -8.46 -5.52
C MET A 30 3.48 -7.35 -5.21
N LEU A 31 3.08 -6.34 -4.42
CA LEU A 31 3.97 -5.33 -3.88
C LEU A 31 4.20 -5.54 -2.38
N PRO A 32 5.27 -4.95 -1.83
CA PRO A 32 5.55 -5.02 -0.42
C PRO A 32 4.46 -4.33 0.41
N CYS A 33 4.24 -4.84 1.61
CA CYS A 33 3.28 -4.25 2.53
C CYS A 33 3.73 -2.85 2.97
N ARG A 34 2.78 -1.96 3.23
CA ARG A 34 3.07 -0.56 3.61
C ARG A 34 3.91 -0.38 4.89
N TRP A 35 3.99 -1.43 5.73
CA TRP A 35 4.70 -1.40 7.02
C TRP A 35 6.09 -2.05 6.95
N ILE A 36 6.51 -2.49 5.76
CA ILE A 36 7.72 -3.31 5.58
C ILE A 36 8.97 -2.63 6.14
N VAL A 37 9.12 -1.32 5.94
CA VAL A 37 10.26 -0.53 6.44
C VAL A 37 10.29 -0.55 7.97
N GLY A 38 9.15 -0.29 8.61
CA GLY A 38 9.07 -0.27 10.07
C GLY A 38 9.34 -1.63 10.72
N CYS A 39 8.91 -2.72 10.06
CA CYS A 39 9.08 -4.07 10.59
C CYS A 39 10.49 -4.63 10.38
N TRP A 40 11.13 -4.31 9.25
CA TRP A 40 12.38 -4.95 8.83
C TRP A 40 13.64 -4.12 9.02
N LYS A 41 13.54 -2.81 9.32
CA LYS A 41 14.69 -1.92 9.54
C LYS A 41 15.66 -2.38 10.65
N THR A 42 15.20 -3.17 11.60
CA THR A 42 16.05 -3.70 12.69
C THR A 42 16.81 -4.96 12.28
N TYR A 43 16.48 -5.56 11.14
CA TYR A 43 17.06 -6.81 10.67
C TYR A 43 18.10 -6.60 9.57
N PHE A 44 17.91 -5.61 8.70
CA PHE A 44 18.82 -5.23 7.62
C PHE A 44 18.45 -3.85 7.05
N ASP A 45 19.28 -3.33 6.14
CA ASP A 45 18.97 -2.10 5.43
C ASP A 45 17.85 -2.31 4.40
N ILE A 46 16.62 -2.23 4.90
CA ILE A 46 15.40 -2.38 4.11
C ILE A 46 15.23 -1.24 3.09
N ASN A 47 15.77 -0.05 3.34
CA ASN A 47 15.61 1.06 2.41
C ASN A 47 16.43 0.81 1.16
N THR A 48 17.72 0.47 1.31
CA THR A 48 18.57 0.09 0.18
C THR A 48 18.00 -1.12 -0.55
N PHE A 49 17.53 -2.14 0.18
CA PHE A 49 16.90 -3.30 -0.44
C PHE A 49 15.69 -2.91 -1.33
N LEU A 50 14.82 -2.01 -0.84
CA LEU A 50 13.66 -1.57 -1.60
C LEU A 50 14.07 -0.77 -2.85
N GLU A 51 15.04 0.14 -2.72
CA GLU A 51 15.55 0.95 -3.84
C GLU A 51 16.23 0.12 -4.92
N GLU A 52 16.92 -0.97 -4.54
CA GLU A 52 17.60 -1.88 -5.48
C GLU A 52 16.63 -2.79 -6.25
N HIS A 53 15.48 -3.12 -5.67
CA HIS A 53 14.62 -4.20 -6.16
C HIS A 53 13.22 -3.74 -6.63
N TYR A 54 12.81 -2.51 -6.33
CA TYR A 54 11.53 -1.97 -6.73
C TYR A 54 11.71 -0.63 -7.44
N THR A 55 10.86 -0.37 -8.42
CA THR A 55 10.84 0.92 -9.10
C THR A 55 10.24 2.00 -8.19
N LYS A 56 10.65 3.26 -8.41
CA LYS A 56 10.06 4.40 -7.71
C LYS A 56 8.54 4.44 -7.82
N ALA A 57 7.98 4.12 -9.00
CA ALA A 57 6.53 4.10 -9.20
C ALA A 57 5.82 3.02 -8.38
N GLU A 58 6.46 1.87 -8.14
CA GLU A 58 5.93 0.82 -7.27
C GLU A 58 6.00 1.23 -5.80
N LEU A 59 7.13 1.79 -5.37
CA LEU A 59 7.29 2.30 -4.00
C LEU A 59 6.32 3.44 -3.71
N ASP A 60 6.13 4.35 -4.67
CA ASP A 60 5.14 5.42 -4.58
C ASP A 60 3.74 4.82 -4.37
N ARG A 61 3.33 3.78 -5.12
CA ARG A 61 2.03 3.11 -4.89
C ARG A 61 1.91 2.45 -3.53
N VAL A 62 3.00 1.92 -2.97
CA VAL A 62 3.01 1.27 -1.65
C VAL A 62 2.88 2.28 -0.51
N PHE A 63 3.52 3.44 -0.67
CA PHE A 63 3.63 4.45 0.38
C PHE A 63 2.70 5.67 0.17
N GLU A 64 2.03 5.78 -0.98
CA GLU A 64 1.04 6.84 -1.23
C GLU A 64 -0.11 6.70 -0.22
N LEU A 65 -0.47 7.83 0.39
CA LEU A 65 -1.62 7.87 1.30
C LEU A 65 -2.88 7.55 0.51
N PRO A 66 -3.78 6.69 1.03
CA PRO A 66 -5.04 6.42 0.37
C PRO A 66 -5.80 7.74 0.20
N LYS A 67 -6.07 8.12 -1.05
CA LYS A 67 -6.88 9.31 -1.35
C LYS A 67 -8.23 9.14 -0.64
N PRO A 68 -8.74 10.18 0.06
CA PRO A 68 -10.00 10.06 0.78
C PRO A 68 -11.11 9.64 -0.19
N LYS A 69 -11.68 8.45 0.02
CA LYS A 69 -12.79 7.90 -0.76
C LYS A 69 -14.14 8.49 -0.35
N ILE A 70 -14.21 9.80 -0.15
CA ILE A 70 -15.47 10.49 0.09
C ILE A 70 -15.63 11.49 -1.06
N PRO A 71 -16.45 11.22 -2.10
CA PRO A 71 -17.07 12.35 -2.77
C PRO A 71 -17.77 13.12 -1.65
N SER A 72 -17.33 14.35 -1.41
CA SER A 72 -17.93 15.19 -0.39
C SER A 72 -19.45 15.16 -0.60
N LEU A 73 -20.22 15.28 0.48
CA LEU A 73 -21.68 15.40 0.39
C LEU A 73 -22.07 16.45 -0.67
N VAL A 74 -21.27 17.50 -0.79
CA VAL A 74 -21.31 18.53 -1.84
C VAL A 74 -21.22 17.93 -3.25
N GLY A 75 -20.25 17.07 -3.54
CA GLY A 75 -20.09 16.42 -4.85
C GLY A 75 -21.25 15.49 -5.22
N LEU A 76 -21.86 14.80 -4.24
CA LEU A 76 -23.07 14.00 -4.46
C LEU A 76 -24.28 14.90 -4.78
N ILE A 77 -24.43 16.03 -4.06
CA ILE A 77 -25.48 17.02 -4.29
C ILE A 77 -25.33 17.68 -5.67
N GLU A 78 -24.12 18.04 -6.08
CA GLU A 78 -23.86 18.63 -7.40
C GLU A 78 -24.19 17.68 -8.55
N LYS A 79 -23.85 16.39 -8.40
CA LYS A 79 -24.19 15.37 -9.39
C LYS A 79 -25.71 15.20 -9.50
N ALA A 80 -26.42 15.14 -8.37
CA ALA A 80 -27.87 15.07 -8.35
C ALA A 80 -28.54 16.30 -9.02
N LYS A 81 -28.02 17.51 -8.78
CA LYS A 81 -28.51 18.74 -9.44
C LYS A 81 -28.30 18.73 -10.96
N LYS A 82 -27.15 18.25 -11.44
CA LYS A 82 -26.87 18.14 -12.89
C LYS A 82 -27.79 17.14 -13.57
N GLU A 83 -28.04 15.99 -12.96
CA GLU A 83 -28.96 14.97 -13.47
C GLU A 83 -30.41 15.47 -13.50
N ALA A 84 -30.86 16.21 -12.48
CA ALA A 84 -32.19 16.83 -12.46
C ALA A 84 -32.38 17.89 -13.55
N LYS A 85 -31.34 18.67 -13.87
CA LYS A 85 -31.39 19.70 -14.91
C LYS A 85 -31.43 19.12 -16.33
N LYS A 86 -30.88 17.91 -16.54
CA LYS A 86 -30.85 17.22 -17.83
C LYS A 86 -32.16 16.49 -18.18
N LYS A 87 -33.04 16.25 -17.20
CA LYS A 87 -34.36 15.64 -17.41
C LYS A 87 -35.47 16.65 -17.73
N ASN A 88 -35.20 17.95 -17.59
CA ASN A 88 -36.18 19.04 -17.75
C ASN A 88 -35.91 19.94 -18.97
N GLY A 89 -35.06 19.53 -19.91
CA GLY A 89 -34.81 20.22 -21.19
C GLY A 89 -34.88 19.23 -22.34
#